data_AF-A0A940QWU1-F1
#
_entry.id   AF-A0A940QWU1-F1
#
_cell.length_a   1.000
_cell.length_b   1.000
_cell.length_c   1.000
_cell.angle_alpha   90.00
_cell.angle_beta   90.00
_cell.angle_gamma   90.00
#
_symmetry.space_group_name_H-M   'P 1'
#
loop_
_entity.id
_entity.type
_entity.pdbx_description
1 polymer ?
#
loop_
_entity_poly.entity_id
_entity_poly.type
_entity_poly.pdbx_seq_one_letter_code
_entity_poly.pdbx_strand_id
1 'polypeptide(L)'
;MKTYALREKGQKKLGDKQELLYGLEQTTDRVAELKVELRKWLSGEGKGSQPLLEEKESALKEYEKIRKHLGITAGKNQGDVIRFVKELLRQV
;
A
#
# COMPACT_ATOMS: atom_id res chain seq x y z
N MET A 1 19.11 1.96 9.34
CA MET A 1 19.77 1.00 8.43
C MET A 1 18.98 0.98 7.12
N LYS A 2 19.59 1.11 5.94
CA LYS A 2 18.87 1.07 4.66
C LYS A 2 18.77 -0.38 4.19
N THR A 3 17.57 -0.89 4.01
CA THR A 3 17.31 -2.22 3.44
C THR A 3 17.15 -2.10 1.92
N TYR A 4 17.63 -3.11 1.19
CA TYR A 4 17.53 -3.20 -0.26
C TYR A 4 17.00 -4.58 -0.62
N ALA A 5 16.09 -4.64 -1.60
CA ALA A 5 15.65 -5.90 -2.19
C ALA A 5 16.38 -6.13 -3.51
N LEU A 6 16.88 -7.36 -3.71
CA LEU A 6 17.40 -7.81 -4.99
C LEU A 6 16.20 -8.23 -5.86
N ARG A 7 15.96 -7.52 -6.97
CA ARG A 7 14.90 -7.86 -7.94
C ARG A 7 15.47 -8.12 -9.31
N GLU A 8 14.93 -9.12 -9.99
CA GLU A 8 15.25 -9.38 -11.39
C GLU A 8 14.70 -8.25 -12.26
N LYS A 9 15.57 -7.58 -13.03
CA LYS A 9 15.23 -6.49 -13.95
C LYS A 9 15.06 -6.94 -15.39
N GLY A 10 15.49 -8.15 -15.70
CA GLY A 10 15.28 -8.75 -17.00
C GLY A 10 16.34 -9.78 -17.34
N GLN A 11 16.28 -10.26 -18.58
CA GLN A 11 17.17 -11.28 -19.09
C GLN A 11 17.79 -10.80 -20.39
N LYS A 12 19.10 -10.96 -20.54
CA LYS A 12 19.81 -10.68 -21.78
C LYS A 12 20.40 -11.97 -22.33
N LYS A 13 20.24 -12.20 -23.63
CA LYS A 13 20.88 -13.33 -24.33
C LYS A 13 22.25 -12.89 -24.84
N LEU A 14 23.29 -13.64 -24.52
CA LEU A 14 24.66 -13.40 -24.95
C LEU A 14 25.17 -14.66 -25.68
N GLY A 15 24.97 -14.71 -26.99
CA GLY A 15 25.19 -15.92 -27.79
C GLY A 15 24.25 -17.05 -27.37
N ASP A 16 24.82 -18.20 -26.99
CA ASP A 16 24.07 -19.37 -26.49
C ASP A 16 23.74 -19.29 -24.99
N LYS A 17 24.19 -18.26 -24.28
CA LYS A 17 23.98 -18.11 -22.83
C LYS A 17 22.89 -17.08 -22.53
N GLN A 18 22.16 -17.29 -21.44
CA GLN A 18 21.24 -16.31 -20.87
C GLN A 18 21.85 -15.74 -19.58
N GLU A 19 21.91 -14.42 -19.49
CA GLU A 19 22.27 -13.68 -18.28
C GLU A 19 21.00 -13.09 -17.65
N LEU A 20 20.82 -13.33 -16.36
CA LEU A 20 19.79 -12.68 -15.55
C LEU A 20 20.37 -11.40 -14.96
N LEU A 21 19.69 -10.28 -15.18
CA LEU A 21 20.08 -8.98 -14.66
C LEU A 21 19.30 -8.72 -13.38
N TYR A 22 20.01 -8.42 -12.30
CA TYR A 22 19.41 -8.06 -11.03
C TYR A 22 19.72 -6.59 -10.70
N GLY A 23 18.74 -5.91 -10.11
CA GLY A 23 18.89 -4.56 -9.56
C GLY A 23 18.65 -4.56 -8.06
N LEU A 24 19.44 -3.78 -7.33
CA LEU A 24 19.16 -3.44 -5.93
C LEU A 24 18.20 -2.25 -5.91
N GLU A 25 17.00 -2.48 -5.40
CA GLU A 25 16.04 -1.40 -5.16
C GLU A 25 15.95 -1.17 -3.66
N GLN A 26 16.05 0.08 -3.23
CA GLN A 26 15.86 0.42 -1.82
C GLN A 26 14.45 -0.02 -1.44
N THR A 27 14.33 -0.85 -0.41
CA THR A 27 13.02 -1.19 0.11
C THR A 27 12.48 0.07 0.78
N THR A 28 11.66 0.80 0.03
CA THR A 28 10.82 1.83 0.63
C THR A 28 9.88 1.14 1.60
N ASP A 29 9.70 1.74 2.77
CA ASP A 29 8.73 1.27 3.72
C ASP A 29 7.34 1.46 3.09
N ARG A 30 6.80 0.37 2.53
CA ARG A 30 5.52 0.39 1.82
C ARG A 30 4.42 0.94 2.71
N VAL A 31 4.52 0.78 4.03
CA VAL A 31 3.57 1.36 4.99
C VAL A 31 3.69 2.89 5.01
N ALA A 32 4.91 3.43 4.96
CA ALA A 32 5.13 4.87 4.88
C ALA A 32 4.59 5.46 3.56
N GLU A 33 4.78 4.78 2.43
CA GLU A 33 4.20 5.19 1.14
C GLU A 33 2.67 5.20 1.20
N LEU A 34 2.06 4.13 1.73
CA LEU A 34 0.61 4.01 1.87
C LEU A 34 0.03 5.12 2.77
N LYS A 35 0.76 5.53 3.83
CA LYS A 35 0.36 6.67 4.67
C LYS A 35 0.36 7.99 3.89
N VAL A 36 1.38 8.21 3.06
CA VAL A 36 1.48 9.42 2.22
C VAL A 36 0.37 9.45 1.18
N GLU A 37 0.11 8.32 0.51
CA GLU A 37 -1.00 8.18 -0.44
C GLU A 37 -2.35 8.40 0.22
N LEU A 38 -2.58 7.79 1.39
CA LEU A 38 -3.81 7.96 2.15
C LEU A 38 -4.03 9.41 2.57
N ARG A 39 -2.99 10.11 3.05
CA ARG A 39 -3.08 11.54 3.40
C ARG A 39 -3.44 12.41 2.20
N LYS A 40 -2.83 12.16 1.04
CA LYS A 40 -3.15 12.87 -0.21
C LYS A 40 -4.59 12.63 -0.63
N TRP A 41 -5.06 11.39 -0.56
CA TRP A 41 -6.43 11.04 -0.91
C TRP A 41 -7.45 11.73 0.01
N LEU A 42 -7.23 11.68 1.33
CA LEU A 42 -8.09 12.34 2.32
C LEU A 42 -8.15 13.86 2.11
N SER A 43 -7.00 14.49 1.82
CA SER A 43 -6.94 15.92 1.51
C SER A 43 -7.67 16.27 0.21
N GLY A 44 -7.63 15.40 -0.80
CA GLY A 44 -8.34 15.60 -2.07
C GLY A 44 -9.86 15.44 -1.94
N GLU A 45 -10.32 14.58 -1.04
CA GLU A 45 -11.73 14.39 -0.72
C GLU A 45 -12.28 15.44 0.27
N GLY A 46 -11.42 16.30 0.83
CA GLY A 46 -11.81 17.27 1.87
C GLY A 46 -12.25 16.61 3.18
N LYS A 47 -11.83 15.36 3.43
CA LYS A 47 -12.23 14.56 4.59
C LYS A 47 -11.08 14.43 5.59
N GLY A 48 -11.37 14.62 6.87
CA GLY A 48 -10.47 14.26 7.96
C GLY A 48 -10.43 12.75 8.22
N SER A 49 -9.35 12.25 8.81
CA SER A 49 -9.24 10.84 9.24
C SER A 49 -10.19 10.50 10.40
N GLN A 50 -10.51 11.48 11.25
CA GLN A 50 -11.40 11.33 12.41
C GLN A 50 -12.84 10.87 12.11
N PRO A 51 -13.60 11.49 11.17
CA PRO A 51 -14.97 11.06 10.87
C PRO A 51 -15.07 9.65 10.27
N LEU A 52 -13.97 9.10 9.72
CA LEU A 52 -13.91 7.74 9.18
C LEU A 52 -13.69 6.67 10.27
N LEU A 53 -13.22 7.08 11.45
CA LEU A 53 -13.00 6.19 12.60
C LEU A 53 -14.27 5.98 13.44
N GLU A 54 -15.29 6.82 13.26
CA GLU A 54 -16.59 6.65 13.91
C GLU A 54 -17.33 5.44 13.31
N GLU A 55 -17.79 4.52 14.16
CA GLU A 55 -18.49 3.28 13.76
C GLU A 55 -19.93 3.57 13.30
N LYS A 56 -20.05 4.28 12.19
CA LYS A 56 -21.30 4.45 11.45
C LYS A 56 -21.28 3.49 10.26
N GLU A 57 -22.43 2.97 9.85
CA GLU A 57 -22.54 2.12 8.64
C GLU A 57 -21.93 2.76 7.37
N SER A 58 -21.88 4.10 7.33
CA SER A 58 -21.22 4.86 6.27
C SER A 58 -19.71 4.62 6.19
N ALA A 59 -19.06 4.25 7.30
CA ALA A 59 -17.62 4.03 7.36
C ALA A 59 -17.19 2.81 6.54
N LEU A 60 -17.99 1.74 6.50
CA LEU A 60 -17.67 0.52 5.72
C LEU A 60 -17.50 0.80 4.21
N LYS A 61 -18.38 1.63 3.63
CA LYS A 61 -18.27 2.02 2.22
C LYS A 61 -17.01 2.84 1.95
N GLU A 62 -16.63 3.70 2.89
CA GLU A 62 -15.43 4.52 2.78
C GLU A 62 -14.15 3.67 2.96
N TYR A 63 -14.14 2.70 3.88
CA TYR A 63 -13.07 1.72 4.00
C TYR A 63 -12.85 0.95 2.70
N GLU A 64 -13.92 0.57 2.00
CA GLU A 64 -13.81 -0.13 0.72
C GLU A 64 -13.20 0.76 -0.37
N LYS A 65 -13.58 2.05 -0.43
CA LYS A 65 -12.97 3.03 -1.35
C LYS A 65 -11.48 3.21 -1.06
N ILE A 66 -11.12 3.40 0.21
CA ILE A 66 -9.71 3.55 0.64
C ILE A 66 -8.91 2.30 0.29
N ARG A 67 -9.44 1.12 0.61
CA ARG A 67 -8.81 -0.16 0.27
C ARG A 67 -8.56 -0.28 -1.24
N LYS A 68 -9.55 0.04 -2.07
CA LYS A 68 -9.43 0.00 -3.54
C LYS A 68 -8.39 1.01 -4.03
N HIS A 69 -8.40 2.23 -3.51
CA HIS A 69 -7.45 3.27 -3.88
C HIS A 69 -6.00 2.89 -3.52
N LEU A 70 -5.79 2.34 -2.32
CA LEU A 70 -4.49 1.88 -1.83
C LEU A 70 -4.04 0.54 -2.45
N GLY A 71 -4.87 -0.08 -3.31
CA GLY A 71 -4.57 -1.36 -3.94
C GLY A 71 -4.46 -2.54 -2.95
N ILE A 72 -5.05 -2.43 -1.76
CA ILE A 72 -4.95 -3.46 -0.73
C ILE A 72 -5.91 -4.61 -1.08
N THR A 73 -5.36 -5.75 -1.48
CA THR A 73 -6.16 -6.95 -1.74
C THR A 73 -6.62 -7.55 -0.42
N ALA A 74 -7.94 -7.72 -0.24
CA ALA A 74 -8.43 -8.51 0.87
C ALA A 74 -8.15 -9.98 0.56
N GLY A 75 -7.32 -10.59 1.42
CA GLY A 75 -7.19 -12.03 1.47
C GLY A 75 -8.47 -12.68 2.01
N LYS A 76 -8.34 -13.91 2.50
CA LYS A 76 -9.48 -14.68 3.06
C LYS A 76 -10.21 -13.97 4.20
N ASN A 77 -9.57 -13.01 4.88
CA ASN A 77 -10.08 -12.38 6.07
C ASN A 77 -10.28 -10.87 5.85
N GLN A 78 -11.50 -10.46 5.53
CA GLN A 78 -11.80 -9.05 5.29
C GLN A 78 -11.62 -8.16 6.53
N GLY A 79 -11.77 -8.75 7.73
CA GLY A 79 -11.57 -8.05 9.00
C GLY A 79 -10.13 -7.54 9.20
N ASP A 80 -9.14 -8.27 8.69
CA ASP A 80 -7.73 -7.88 8.82
C ASP A 80 -7.40 -6.67 7.95
N VAL A 81 -8.01 -6.58 6.76
CA VAL A 81 -7.84 -5.43 5.87
C VAL A 81 -8.49 -4.18 6.44
N ILE A 82 -9.70 -4.31 7.00
CA ILE A 82 -10.38 -3.19 7.66
C ILE A 82 -9.57 -2.73 8.86
N ARG A 83 -9.06 -3.67 9.69
CA ARG A 83 -8.19 -3.35 10.83
C ARG A 83 -6.91 -2.63 10.37
N PHE A 84 -6.28 -3.09 9.29
CA PHE A 84 -5.09 -2.46 8.73
C PHE A 84 -5.36 -1.03 8.26
N VAL A 85 -6.47 -0.79 7.56
CA VAL A 85 -6.86 0.57 7.13
C VAL A 85 -7.21 1.46 8.33
N LYS A 86 -7.86 0.91 9.38
CA LYS A 86 -8.09 1.63 10.65
C LYS A 86 -6.79 2.07 11.31
N GLU A 87 -5.82 1.16 11.39
CA GLU A 87 -4.50 1.47 11.97
C GLU A 87 -3.73 2.49 11.12
N LEU A 88 -3.84 2.44 9.79
CA LEU A 88 -3.29 3.48 8.92
C LEU A 88 -3.93 4.85 9.18
N LEU A 89 -5.26 4.92 9.25
CA LEU A 89 -5.99 6.16 9.52
C LEU A 89 -5.68 6.77 10.89
N ARG A 90 -5.42 5.94 11.91
CA ARG A 90 -5.00 6.41 13.25
C ARG A 90 -3.62 7.06 13.25
N GLN A 91 -2.76 6.69 12.29
CA GLN A 91 -1.37 7.12 12.23
C GLN A 91 -1.13 8.25 11.21
N VAL A 92 -2.18 8.72 10.51
CA VAL A 92 -2.13 9.74 9.44
C VAL A 92 -2.74 11.05 9.90
#